data_AF-A0A8H4LR53-F1
#
_entry.id   AF-A0A8H4LR53-F1
#
_cell.length_a   1.000
_cell.length_b   1.000
_cell.length_c   1.000
_cell.angle_alpha   90.00
_cell.angle_beta   90.00
_cell.angle_gamma   90.00
#
_symmetry.space_group_name_H-M   'P 1'
#
loop_
_entity.id
_entity.type
_entity.pdbx_description
1 polymer ?
#
loop_
_entity_poly.entity_id
_entity_poly.type
_entity_poly.pdbx_seq_one_letter_code
_entity_poly.pdbx_strand_id
1 'polypeptide(L)'
;MRRMLQRCTSSVSKSAGGRLRYAPVIATELELQLHEWYDCLPPLLRFPKNFDDSNPINTLSPNAQFLQAQFFACKASIYWPAVYQSIEFGEASEELSQYCAKYFQAYVSFVSVATPSVKNCRVNAWTLVASSVTQIPYE
;
A
#
# COMPACT_ATOMS: atom_id res chain seq x y z
N MET A 1 -3.15 -11.56 2.84
CA MET A 1 -2.25 -10.39 2.76
C MET A 1 -0.76 -10.71 2.68
N ARG A 2 -0.17 -11.61 3.49
CA ARG A 2 1.30 -11.87 3.44
C ARG A 2 1.84 -12.18 2.03
N ARG A 3 1.13 -13.01 1.24
CA ARG A 3 1.47 -13.29 -0.16
C ARG A 3 1.23 -12.11 -1.11
N MET A 4 0.27 -11.23 -0.81
CA MET A 4 0.03 -10.01 -1.61
C MET A 4 1.15 -8.99 -1.37
N LEU A 5 1.55 -8.75 -0.11
CA LEU A 5 2.69 -7.88 0.21
C LEU A 5 3.97 -8.29 -0.52
N GLN A 6 4.25 -9.60 -0.59
CA GLN A 6 5.39 -10.13 -1.34
C GLN A 6 5.28 -9.92 -2.87
N ARG A 7 4.07 -9.77 -3.41
CA ARG A 7 3.83 -9.48 -4.84
C ARG A 7 3.78 -7.99 -5.13
N CYS A 8 3.46 -7.15 -4.13
CA CYS A 8 3.44 -5.70 -4.30
C CYS A 8 4.85 -5.16 -4.63
N THR A 9 5.90 -5.79 -4.11
CA THR A 9 7.29 -5.49 -4.47
C THR A 9 7.69 -5.95 -5.87
N SER A 10 6.82 -6.68 -6.59
CA SER A 10 7.06 -7.17 -7.95
C SER A 10 6.25 -6.43 -9.02
N SER A 11 5.74 -5.22 -8.77
CA SER A 11 5.14 -4.34 -9.80
C SER A 11 6.19 -3.73 -10.75
N VAL A 12 7.18 -4.53 -11.09
CA VAL A 12 8.31 -4.21 -11.96
C VAL A 12 8.46 -5.28 -13.02
N SER A 13 8.90 -4.89 -14.21
CA SER A 13 9.26 -5.76 -15.32
C SER A 13 10.76 -5.65 -15.60
N LYS A 14 11.38 -6.73 -16.10
CA LYS A 14 12.76 -6.69 -16.56
C LYS A 14 12.80 -6.14 -17.98
N SER A 15 13.50 -5.04 -18.18
CA SER A 15 13.82 -4.50 -19.51
C SER A 15 14.85 -5.40 -20.21
N ALA A 16 14.97 -5.29 -21.53
CA ALA A 16 15.94 -6.03 -22.34
C ALA A 16 17.41 -5.84 -21.89
N GLY A 17 17.71 -4.73 -21.21
CA GLY A 17 19.01 -4.44 -20.58
C GLY A 17 19.17 -4.91 -19.13
N GLY A 18 18.26 -5.75 -18.61
CA GLY A 18 18.32 -6.29 -17.24
C GLY A 18 17.86 -5.35 -16.13
N ARG A 19 17.61 -4.07 -16.41
CA ARG A 19 17.07 -3.10 -15.46
C ARG A 19 15.60 -3.37 -15.14
N LEU A 20 15.23 -3.19 -13.87
CA LEU A 20 13.85 -3.25 -13.42
C LEU A 20 13.14 -1.93 -13.75
N ARG A 21 12.00 -2.00 -14.41
CA ARG A 21 11.16 -0.84 -14.75
C ARG A 21 9.78 -1.03 -14.17
N TYR A 22 9.16 0.03 -13.66
CA TYR A 22 7.76 0.00 -13.25
C TYR A 22 6.89 -0.59 -14.35
N ALA A 23 5.98 -1.49 -13.95
CA ALA A 23 5.08 -2.20 -14.85
C ALA A 23 3.62 -1.82 -14.52
N PRO A 24 3.03 -0.84 -15.21
CA PRO A 24 1.67 -0.37 -14.94
C PRO A 24 0.60 -1.47 -15.01
N VAL A 25 0.74 -2.41 -15.95
CA VAL A 25 -0.20 -3.54 -16.11
C VAL A 25 -0.14 -4.48 -14.90
N ILE A 26 1.06 -4.74 -14.36
CA ILE A 26 1.20 -5.57 -13.15
C ILE A 26 0.64 -4.83 -11.94
N ALA A 27 0.90 -3.51 -11.83
CA ALA A 27 0.39 -2.72 -10.72
C ALA A 27 -1.14 -2.64 -10.70
N THR A 28 -1.78 -2.48 -11.86
CA THR A 28 -3.24 -2.45 -11.99
C THR A 28 -3.87 -3.79 -11.63
N GLU A 29 -3.29 -4.90 -12.08
CA GLU A 29 -3.73 -6.25 -11.70
C GLU A 29 -3.57 -6.51 -10.18
N LEU A 30 -2.45 -6.08 -9.58
CA LEU A 30 -2.26 -6.20 -8.14
C LEU A 30 -3.25 -5.34 -7.35
N GLU A 31 -3.58 -4.14 -7.84
CA GLU A 31 -4.62 -3.31 -7.23
C GLU A 31 -6.00 -3.99 -7.34
N LEU A 32 -6.33 -4.62 -8.46
CA LEU A 32 -7.56 -5.39 -8.61
C LEU A 32 -7.63 -6.52 -7.58
N GLN A 33 -6.59 -7.34 -7.48
CA GLN A 33 -6.52 -8.44 -6.50
C GLN A 33 -6.66 -7.95 -5.05
N LEU A 34 -6.13 -6.76 -4.74
CA LEU A 34 -6.28 -6.14 -3.43
C LEU A 34 -7.74 -5.74 -3.15
N HIS A 35 -8.46 -5.25 -4.16
CA HIS A 35 -9.88 -4.92 -4.03
C HIS A 35 -10.76 -6.18 -3.91
N GLU A 36 -10.50 -7.21 -4.72
CA GLU A 36 -11.20 -8.49 -4.62
C GLU A 36 -11.00 -9.15 -3.25
N TRP A 37 -9.78 -9.09 -2.72
CA TRP A 37 -9.49 -9.54 -1.36
C TRP A 37 -10.33 -8.77 -0.32
N TYR A 38 -10.46 -7.45 -0.47
CA TYR A 38 -11.28 -6.64 0.41
C TYR A 38 -12.76 -7.03 0.33
N ASP A 39 -13.28 -7.28 -0.87
CA ASP A 39 -14.70 -7.61 -1.06
C ASP A 39 -15.07 -8.96 -0.43
N CYS A 40 -14.10 -9.90 -0.38
CA CYS A 40 -14.19 -11.17 0.32
C CYS A 40 -14.16 -11.07 1.85
N LEU A 41 -13.91 -9.89 2.45
CA LEU A 41 -13.86 -9.76 3.91
C LEU A 41 -15.25 -9.93 4.55
N PRO A 42 -15.33 -10.63 5.70
CA PRO A 42 -16.54 -10.68 6.51
C PRO A 42 -17.01 -9.27 6.91
N PRO A 43 -18.33 -9.02 7.05
CA PRO A 43 -18.86 -7.70 7.39
C PRO A 43 -18.23 -7.06 8.64
N LEU A 44 -17.91 -7.87 9.66
CA LEU A 44 -17.26 -7.43 10.91
C LEU A 44 -15.83 -6.91 10.73
N LEU A 45 -15.19 -7.22 9.61
CA LEU A 45 -13.82 -6.85 9.28
C LEU A 45 -13.74 -5.83 8.13
N ARG A 46 -14.89 -5.40 7.59
CA ARG A 46 -14.93 -4.35 6.57
C ARG A 46 -14.61 -3.00 7.20
N PHE A 47 -13.99 -2.14 6.40
CA PHE A 47 -13.50 -0.83 6.81
C PHE A 47 -13.66 0.16 5.66
N PRO A 48 -13.77 1.47 5.92
CA PRO A 48 -13.89 2.45 4.86
C PRO A 48 -12.60 2.50 4.01
N LYS A 49 -12.77 2.41 2.69
CA LYS A 49 -11.67 2.50 1.69
C LYS A 49 -11.20 3.94 1.45
N ASN A 50 -12.01 4.92 1.82
CA ASN A 50 -11.67 6.34 1.79
C ASN A 50 -11.49 6.82 3.22
N PHE A 51 -10.35 7.42 3.51
CA PHE A 51 -10.14 8.12 4.76
C PHE A 51 -10.85 9.46 4.66
N ASP A 52 -11.97 9.60 5.37
CA ASP A 52 -12.67 10.88 5.52
C ASP A 52 -12.58 11.23 7.02
N ASP A 53 -12.09 12.43 7.34
CA ASP A 53 -11.86 12.88 8.73
C ASP A 53 -13.15 12.83 9.57
N SER A 54 -14.30 12.75 8.91
CA SER A 54 -15.64 12.64 9.49
C SER A 54 -15.97 11.27 10.09
N ASN A 55 -15.25 10.20 9.73
CA ASN A 55 -15.54 8.85 10.22
C ASN A 55 -14.64 8.48 11.40
N PRO A 56 -15.16 8.40 12.64
CA PRO A 56 -14.35 8.19 13.82
C PRO A 56 -13.71 6.80 13.78
N ILE A 57 -12.38 6.78 13.58
CA ILE A 57 -11.52 5.59 13.57
C ILE A 57 -11.79 4.67 14.77
N ASN A 58 -12.22 5.25 15.91
CA ASN A 58 -12.53 4.55 17.16
C ASN A 58 -13.76 3.63 17.11
N THR A 59 -14.52 3.60 16.01
CA THR A 59 -15.68 2.69 15.86
C THR A 59 -15.30 1.33 15.28
N LEU A 60 -14.13 1.21 14.66
CA LEU A 60 -13.68 -0.05 14.07
C LEU A 60 -13.12 -0.99 15.14
N SER A 61 -13.37 -2.29 14.97
CA SER A 61 -12.67 -3.31 15.74
C SER A 61 -11.15 -3.21 15.50
N PRO A 62 -10.29 -3.52 16.49
CA PRO A 62 -8.84 -3.45 16.30
C PRO A 62 -8.37 -4.23 15.07
N ASN A 63 -8.96 -5.41 14.82
CA ASN A 63 -8.66 -6.21 13.64
C ASN A 63 -9.03 -5.48 12.33
N ALA A 64 -10.18 -4.82 12.25
CA ALA A 64 -10.56 -4.05 11.08
C ALA A 64 -9.63 -2.84 10.86
N GLN A 65 -9.19 -2.16 11.92
CA GLN A 65 -8.19 -1.09 11.85
C GLN A 65 -6.85 -1.60 11.32
N PHE A 66 -6.38 -2.75 11.83
CA PHE A 66 -5.15 -3.38 11.35
C PHE A 66 -5.25 -3.76 9.86
N LEU A 67 -6.38 -4.35 9.43
CA LEU A 67 -6.60 -4.70 8.03
C LEU A 67 -6.65 -3.46 7.13
N GLN A 68 -7.24 -2.36 7.61
CA GLN A 68 -7.27 -1.08 6.91
C GLN A 68 -5.87 -0.52 6.70
N ALA A 69 -5.03 -0.52 7.74
CA ALA A 69 -3.63 -0.10 7.63
C ALA A 69 -2.87 -0.98 6.65
N GLN A 70 -3.04 -2.30 6.71
CA GLN A 70 -2.39 -3.22 5.80
C GLN A 70 -2.86 -3.05 4.35
N PHE A 71 -4.13 -2.73 4.12
CA PHE A 71 -4.66 -2.45 2.79
C PHE A 71 -3.96 -1.25 2.14
N PHE A 72 -3.87 -0.12 2.85
CA PHE A 72 -3.20 1.07 2.32
C PHE A 72 -1.70 0.87 2.20
N ALA A 73 -1.06 0.13 3.11
CA ALA A 73 0.34 -0.25 3.00
C ALA A 73 0.59 -1.07 1.71
N CYS A 74 -0.24 -2.09 1.45
CA CYS A 74 -0.16 -2.88 0.21
C CYS A 74 -0.31 -1.98 -1.02
N LYS A 75 -1.31 -1.09 -1.02
CA LYS A 75 -1.56 -0.18 -2.13
C LYS A 75 -0.37 0.77 -2.37
N ALA A 76 0.23 1.31 -1.31
CA ALA A 76 1.45 2.10 -1.43
C ALA A 76 2.61 1.26 -1.98
N SER A 77 2.83 0.04 -1.49
CA SER A 77 3.87 -0.86 -2.01
C SER A 77 3.71 -1.21 -3.49
N ILE A 78 2.47 -1.37 -4.00
CA ILE A 78 2.19 -1.61 -5.43
C ILE A 78 2.72 -0.46 -6.30
N TYR A 79 2.57 0.77 -5.82
CA TYR A 79 2.90 1.97 -6.59
C TYR A 79 4.30 2.53 -6.30
N TRP A 80 4.98 2.08 -5.25
CA TRP A 80 6.34 2.51 -4.91
C TRP A 80 7.32 2.45 -6.09
N PRO A 81 7.33 1.40 -6.94
CA PRO A 81 8.31 1.35 -8.02
C PRO A 81 8.12 2.44 -9.09
N ALA A 82 6.95 3.07 -9.20
CA ALA A 82 6.76 4.25 -10.05
C ALA A 82 7.54 5.47 -9.51
N VAL A 83 7.50 5.67 -8.19
CA VAL A 83 8.27 6.73 -7.49
C VAL A 83 9.76 6.44 -7.60
N TYR A 84 10.17 5.20 -7.31
CA TYR A 84 11.57 4.79 -7.43
C TYR A 84 12.10 5.05 -8.85
N GLN A 85 11.36 4.65 -9.89
CA GLN A 85 11.76 4.92 -11.27
C GLN A 85 11.84 6.42 -11.56
N SER A 86 10.91 7.23 -11.06
CA SER A 86 10.97 8.69 -11.26
C SER A 86 12.23 9.30 -10.64
N ILE A 87 12.64 8.78 -9.48
CA ILE A 87 13.88 9.20 -8.78
C ILE A 87 15.12 8.72 -9.54
N GLU A 88 15.17 7.45 -9.96
CA GLU A 88 16.32 6.84 -10.63
C GLU A 88 16.63 7.51 -11.98
N PHE A 89 15.59 7.82 -12.76
CA PHE A 89 15.74 8.39 -14.10
C PHE A 89 15.66 9.92 -14.12
N GLY A 90 15.34 10.58 -13.00
CA GLY A 90 15.22 12.03 -12.91
C GLY A 90 14.09 12.63 -13.75
N GLU A 91 13.19 11.79 -14.25
CA GLU A 91 12.11 12.16 -15.16
C GLU A 91 10.79 11.54 -14.68
N ALA A 92 9.75 12.37 -14.59
CA ALA A 92 8.39 11.93 -14.35
C ALA A 92 7.56 12.21 -15.61
N SER A 93 7.40 11.21 -16.48
CA SER A 93 6.43 11.32 -17.57
C SER A 93 5.03 11.58 -17.00
N GLU A 94 4.14 12.16 -17.80
CA GLU A 94 2.77 12.46 -17.38
C GLU A 94 2.05 11.19 -16.87
N GLU A 95 2.25 10.06 -17.55
CA GLU A 95 1.74 8.76 -17.13
C GLU A 95 2.36 8.28 -15.80
N LEU A 96 3.68 8.41 -15.62
CA LEU A 96 4.37 7.97 -14.41
C LEU A 96 3.94 8.81 -13.19
N SER A 97 3.71 10.11 -13.40
CA SER A 97 3.22 11.06 -12.40
C SER A 97 1.88 10.63 -11.80
N GLN A 98 0.97 10.09 -12.62
CA GLN A 98 -0.32 9.58 -12.13
C GLN A 98 -0.14 8.42 -11.14
N TYR A 99 0.82 7.52 -11.39
CA TYR A 99 1.12 6.40 -10.49
C TYR A 99 1.86 6.86 -9.22
N CYS A 100 2.73 7.86 -9.33
CA CYS A 100 3.32 8.53 -8.17
C CYS A 100 2.25 9.18 -7.28
N ALA A 101 1.25 9.84 -7.86
CA ALA A 101 0.14 10.41 -7.10
C ALA A 101 -0.65 9.31 -6.35
N LYS A 102 -0.91 8.17 -7.00
CA LYS A 102 -1.53 7.01 -6.34
C LYS A 102 -0.70 6.49 -5.16
N TYR A 103 0.63 6.45 -5.28
CA TYR A 103 1.51 6.10 -4.17
C TYR A 103 1.31 7.06 -2.99
N PHE A 104 1.43 8.37 -3.22
CA PHE A 104 1.35 9.35 -2.13
C PHE A 104 -0.03 9.37 -1.48
N GLN A 105 -1.11 9.25 -2.26
CA GLN A 105 -2.46 9.15 -1.71
C GLN A 105 -2.63 7.91 -0.81
N ALA A 106 -2.10 6.76 -1.25
CA ALA A 106 -2.14 5.54 -0.46
C ALA A 106 -1.27 5.63 0.80
N TYR A 107 -0.10 6.26 0.70
CA TYR A 107 0.83 6.44 1.82
C TYR A 107 0.27 7.40 2.88
N VAL A 108 -0.31 8.53 2.48
CA VAL A 108 -1.01 9.44 3.41
C VAL A 108 -2.13 8.71 4.13
N SER A 109 -2.97 7.99 3.38
CA SER A 109 -4.06 7.19 3.97
C SER A 109 -3.53 6.14 4.96
N PHE A 110 -2.42 5.48 4.63
CA PHE A 110 -1.74 4.52 5.51
C PHE A 110 -1.28 5.17 6.82
N VAL A 111 -0.54 6.29 6.76
CA VAL A 111 -0.02 6.97 7.95
C VAL A 111 -1.16 7.40 8.89
N SER A 112 -2.25 7.92 8.33
CA SER A 112 -3.43 8.35 9.09
C SER A 112 -4.09 7.20 9.85
N VAL A 113 -4.18 6.00 9.27
CA VAL A 113 -4.81 4.84 9.93
C VAL A 113 -3.83 3.98 10.74
N ALA A 114 -2.54 3.98 10.40
CA ALA A 114 -1.53 3.18 11.08
C ALA A 114 -1.29 3.69 12.50
N THR A 115 -1.24 5.01 12.68
CA THR A 115 -1.01 5.66 13.99
C THR A 115 -2.00 5.20 15.08
N PRO A 116 -3.33 5.21 14.85
CA PRO A 116 -4.30 4.66 15.81
C PRO A 116 -4.27 3.12 15.87
N SER A 117 -4.02 2.44 14.74
CA SER A 117 -3.95 0.96 14.71
C SER A 117 -2.82 0.40 15.57
N VAL A 118 -1.65 1.05 15.61
CA VAL A 118 -0.53 0.63 16.46
C VAL A 118 -0.87 0.70 17.95
N LYS A 119 -1.69 1.68 18.36
CA LYS A 119 -2.15 1.82 19.75
C LYS A 119 -3.16 0.74 20.14
N ASN A 120 -4.06 0.37 19.21
CA ASN A 120 -5.19 -0.51 19.49
C ASN A 120 -4.91 -1.99 19.18
N CYS A 121 -3.96 -2.31 18.29
CA CYS A 121 -3.59 -3.67 17.91
C CYS A 121 -2.20 -4.07 18.44
N ARG A 122 -2.06 -4.24 19.76
CA ARG A 122 -0.77 -4.57 20.40
C ARG A 122 -0.15 -5.88 19.90
N VAL A 123 -0.97 -6.86 19.51
CA VAL A 123 -0.51 -8.18 19.02
C VAL A 123 0.14 -8.09 17.63
N ASN A 124 -0.31 -7.16 16.79
CA ASN A 124 0.23 -6.97 15.41
C ASN A 124 1.01 -5.66 15.25
N ALA A 125 1.28 -4.93 16.34
CA ALA A 125 1.97 -3.65 16.32
C ALA A 125 3.36 -3.76 15.65
N TRP A 126 4.09 -4.85 15.91
CA TRP A 126 5.37 -5.13 15.26
C TRP A 126 5.28 -5.27 13.74
N THR A 127 4.19 -5.84 13.21
CA THR A 127 3.98 -5.96 11.76
C THR A 127 3.70 -4.60 11.11
N LEU A 128 2.99 -3.71 11.81
CA LEU A 128 2.75 -2.34 11.35
C LEU A 128 4.03 -1.51 11.36
N VAL A 129 4.81 -1.59 12.45
CA VAL A 129 6.11 -0.89 12.56
C VAL A 129 7.11 -1.42 11.54
N ALA A 130 7.18 -2.74 11.33
CA ALA A 130 8.03 -3.33 10.30
C ALA A 130 7.62 -2.85 8.90
N SER A 131 6.31 -2.77 8.60
CA SER A 131 5.81 -2.29 7.30
C SER A 131 6.20 -0.83 7.02
N SER A 132 6.16 0.03 8.03
CA SER A 132 6.63 1.42 7.91
C SER A 132 8.15 1.54 7.71
N VAL A 133 8.93 0.59 8.24
CA VAL A 133 10.40 0.58 8.11
C VAL A 133 10.85 -0.07 6.81
N THR A 134 10.17 -1.11 6.33
CA THR A 134 10.52 -1.80 5.07
C THR A 134 10.19 -1.02 3.80
N GLN A 135 9.50 0.12 3.89
CA GLN A 135 9.35 1.06 2.78
C GLN A 135 10.60 1.93 2.55
N ILE A 136 11.62 1.81 3.41
CA ILE A 136 12.95 2.36 3.18
C ILE A 136 13.87 1.17 2.87
N PRO A 137 14.18 0.90 1.60
CA PRO A 137 15.19 -0.10 1.30
C PRO A 137 16.54 0.40 1.82
N TYR A 138 17.13 -0.35 2.75
CA TYR A 138 18.57 -0.33 2.98
C TYR A 138 19.26 -0.81 1.68
N GLU A 139 20.41 -0.19 1.41
CA GLU A 139 21.31 -0.35 0.26
C GLU A 139 21.49 -1.78 -0.26
#